data_AF-A0AAW8TRL8-F1
#
_entry.id   AF-A0AAW8TRL8-F1
#
_cell.length_a   1.000
_cell.length_b   1.000
_cell.length_c   1.000
_cell.angle_alpha   90.00
_cell.angle_beta   90.00
_cell.angle_gamma   90.00
#
_symmetry.space_group_name_H-M   'P 1'
#
loop_
_entity.id
_entity.type
_entity.pdbx_description
1 polymer ?
#
loop_
_entity_poly.entity_id
_entity_poly.type
_entity_poly.pdbx_seq_one_letter_code
_entity_poly.pdbx_strand_id
1 'polypeptide(L)'
;MKTIRLRDLKERINQLSIKYQLTEDTPIFLDTGWDSLQEIEEELIQVESIEPFEIEDIISGEKFSGFKQAVDTDQKAVIIKQEL
;
A
#
# COMPACT_ATOMS: atom_id res chain seq x y z
N MET A 1 -19.90 -2.57 -10.15
CA MET A 1 -19.18 -2.58 -8.86
C MET A 1 -19.48 -3.86 -8.14
N LYS A 2 -18.44 -4.67 -7.91
CA LYS A 2 -18.51 -5.82 -7.01
C LYS A 2 -17.54 -5.53 -5.87
N THR A 3 -18.08 -5.06 -4.75
CA THR A 3 -17.29 -4.86 -3.52
C THR A 3 -16.54 -6.15 -3.17
N ILE A 4 -15.24 -6.05 -2.93
CA ILE A 4 -14.43 -7.19 -2.50
C ILE A 4 -14.95 -7.73 -1.16
N ARG A 5 -15.05 -9.05 -1.04
CA ARG A 5 -15.39 -9.71 0.24
C ARG A 5 -14.11 -10.10 0.95
N LEU A 6 -14.17 -10.24 2.27
CA LEU A 6 -13.03 -10.68 3.09
C LEU A 6 -12.35 -11.96 2.57
N ARG A 7 -13.15 -12.93 2.09
CA ARG A 7 -12.62 -14.17 1.50
C ARG A 7 -11.78 -13.88 0.24
N ASP A 8 -12.33 -13.07 -0.65
CA ASP A 8 -11.69 -12.74 -1.93
C ASP A 8 -10.43 -11.89 -1.69
N LEU A 9 -10.45 -10.98 -0.70
CA LEU A 9 -9.26 -10.23 -0.25
C LEU A 9 -8.15 -11.17 0.23
N LYS A 10 -8.47 -12.16 1.07
CA LYS A 10 -7.49 -13.15 1.55
C LYS A 10 -6.92 -13.98 0.41
N GLU A 11 -7.78 -14.43 -0.52
CA GLU A 11 -7.36 -15.18 -1.71
C GLU A 11 -6.41 -14.34 -2.58
N ARG A 12 -6.75 -13.07 -2.81
CA ARG A 12 -5.93 -12.12 -3.57
C ARG A 12 -4.58 -11.84 -2.92
N ILE A 13 -4.54 -11.54 -1.62
CA ILE A 13 -3.29 -11.32 -0.88
C ILE A 13 -2.41 -12.58 -0.93
N ASN A 14 -2.98 -13.77 -0.78
CA ASN A 14 -2.22 -15.02 -0.86
C ASN A 14 -1.59 -15.23 -2.25
N GLN A 15 -2.33 -14.94 -3.32
CA GLN A 15 -1.78 -14.99 -4.68
C GLN A 15 -0.63 -14.01 -4.88
N LEU A 16 -0.76 -12.78 -4.36
CA LEU A 16 0.30 -11.77 -4.41
C LEU A 16 1.51 -12.15 -3.57
N SER A 17 1.29 -12.72 -2.38
CA SER A 17 2.36 -13.20 -1.49
C SER A 17 3.22 -14.27 -2.18
N ILE A 18 2.60 -15.25 -2.83
CA ILE A 18 3.32 -16.28 -3.59
C ILE A 18 4.07 -15.66 -4.78
N LYS A 19 3.40 -14.78 -5.56
CA LYS A 19 3.98 -14.19 -6.78
C LYS A 19 5.17 -13.27 -6.50
N TYR A 20 5.09 -12.48 -5.43
CA TYR A 20 6.07 -11.44 -5.09
C TYR A 20 6.94 -11.78 -3.87
N GLN A 21 6.82 -13.01 -3.34
CA GLN A 21 7.57 -13.49 -2.18
C GLN A 21 7.39 -12.58 -0.95
N LEU A 22 6.15 -12.12 -0.72
CA LEU A 22 5.83 -11.24 0.41
C LEU A 22 5.91 -12.01 1.73
N THR A 23 6.43 -11.35 2.76
CA THR A 23 6.51 -11.86 4.14
C THR A 23 5.43 -11.27 5.02
N GLU A 24 5.24 -11.82 6.23
CA GLU A 24 4.32 -11.28 7.25
C GLU A 24 4.67 -9.83 7.68
N ASP A 25 5.91 -9.40 7.45
CA ASP A 25 6.37 -8.03 7.74
C ASP A 25 6.18 -7.06 6.56
N THR A 26 5.60 -7.52 5.44
CA THR A 26 5.37 -6.67 4.26
C THR A 26 4.31 -5.62 4.59
N PRO A 27 4.62 -4.32 4.47
CA PRO A 27 3.67 -3.26 4.78
C PRO A 27 2.51 -3.23 3.78
N ILE A 28 1.33 -2.84 4.29
CA ILE A 28 0.11 -2.62 3.51
C ILE A 28 -0.27 -1.14 3.62
N PHE A 29 -0.46 -0.48 2.48
CA PHE A 29 -0.92 0.91 2.41
C PHE A 29 -2.34 0.97 1.82
N LEU A 30 -3.17 1.80 2.44
CA LEU A 30 -4.49 2.18 1.97
C LEU A 30 -4.40 3.61 1.46
N ASP A 31 -4.53 3.79 0.15
CA ASP A 31 -4.61 5.11 -0.48
C ASP A 31 -6.08 5.52 -0.57
N THR A 32 -6.68 5.80 0.60
CA THR A 32 -8.09 6.20 0.72
C THR A 32 -8.13 7.67 1.13
N GLY A 33 -8.76 8.52 0.31
CA GLY A 33 -8.93 9.94 0.62
C GLY A 33 -9.64 10.24 1.96
N TRP A 34 -9.83 11.52 2.28
CA TRP A 34 -9.95 11.97 3.67
C TRP A 34 -11.29 11.77 4.42
N ASP A 35 -12.42 11.34 3.83
CA ASP A 35 -13.68 11.23 4.63
C ASP A 35 -14.81 10.34 4.06
N SER A 36 -14.53 9.16 3.50
CA SER A 36 -15.62 8.30 2.96
C SER A 36 -15.41 6.81 3.19
N LEU A 37 -16.48 6.11 3.57
CA LEU A 37 -16.56 4.65 3.41
C LEU A 37 -16.62 4.36 1.92
N GLN A 38 -15.62 3.65 1.41
CA GLN A 38 -15.52 3.35 -0.01
C GLN A 38 -15.39 1.84 -0.26
N GLU A 39 -15.99 1.40 -1.36
CA GLU A 39 -15.88 0.03 -1.84
C GLU A 39 -14.51 -0.17 -2.50
N ILE A 40 -13.91 -1.35 -2.28
CA ILE A 40 -12.64 -1.75 -2.90
C ILE A 40 -12.93 -2.83 -3.93
N GLU A 41 -12.40 -2.68 -5.14
CA GLU A 41 -12.39 -3.71 -6.19
C GLU A 41 -11.07 -4.53 -6.13
N GLU A 42 -11.07 -5.75 -6.66
CA GLU A 42 -9.91 -6.66 -6.53
C GLU A 42 -8.69 -6.20 -7.34
N GLU A 43 -8.95 -5.54 -8.46
CA GLU A 43 -7.98 -5.01 -9.41
C GLU A 43 -7.15 -3.86 -8.82
N LEU A 44 -7.68 -3.22 -7.79
CA LEU A 44 -7.07 -2.11 -7.06
C LEU A 44 -5.98 -2.55 -6.06
N ILE A 45 -5.85 -3.85 -5.81
CA ILE A 45 -4.84 -4.42 -4.90
C ILE A 45 -3.60 -4.81 -5.72
N GLN A 46 -2.52 -4.06 -5.52
CA GLN A 46 -1.29 -4.14 -6.28
C GLN A 46 -0.06 -4.30 -5.36
N VAL A 47 1.06 -4.70 -5.93
CA VAL A 47 2.35 -4.77 -5.22
C VAL A 47 3.32 -3.82 -5.89
N GLU A 48 3.91 -2.93 -5.10
CA GLU A 48 4.84 -1.91 -5.58
C GLU A 48 6.13 -1.90 -4.76
N SER A 49 7.20 -1.37 -5.36
CA SER A 49 8.43 -1.06 -4.64
C SER A 49 8.26 0.25 -3.89
N ILE A 50 8.69 0.27 -2.63
CA ILE A 50 8.67 1.46 -1.79
C ILE A 50 10.04 1.73 -1.18
N GLU A 51 10.31 2.98 -0.84
CA GLU A 51 11.47 3.36 -0.04
C GLU A 51 11.06 4.34 1.06
N PRO A 52 11.71 4.29 2.24
CA PRO A 52 11.45 5.25 3.29
C PRO A 52 11.99 6.63 2.90
N PHE A 53 11.37 7.67 3.43
CA PHE A 53 11.91 9.03 3.39
C PHE A 53 11.80 9.69 4.76
N GLU A 54 12.62 10.72 4.98
CA GLU A 54 12.54 11.63 6.13
C GLU A 54 12.64 13.06 5.60
N ILE A 55 11.74 13.93 6.07
CA ILE A 55 11.74 15.37 5.79
C ILE A 55 11.81 16.11 7.12
N GLU A 56 12.62 17.16 7.18
CA GLU A 56 12.74 18.03 8.35
C GLU A 56 12.04 19.37 8.08
N ASP A 57 11.18 19.80 9.00
CA ASP A 57 10.61 21.15 9.01
C ASP A 57 11.71 22.14 9.41
N ILE A 58 12.06 23.03 8.49
CA ILE A 58 13.17 23.99 8.66
C ILE A 58 12.92 25.04 9.76
N ILE A 59 11.69 25.22 10.22
CA ILE A 59 11.30 26.19 11.24
C ILE A 59 11.30 25.52 12.62
N SER A 60 10.64 24.36 12.74
CA SER A 60 10.48 23.65 14.03
C SER A 60 11.61 22.67 14.34
N GLY A 61 12.33 22.19 13.31
CA GLY A 61 13.27 21.07 13.40
C GLY A 61 12.57 19.71 13.55
N GLU A 62 11.25 19.64 13.40
CA GLU A 62 10.48 18.41 13.50
C GLU A 62 10.75 17.51 12.29
N LYS A 63 10.92 16.21 12.53
CA LYS A 63 11.18 15.20 11.51
C LYS A 63 9.93 14.39 11.21
N PHE A 64 9.56 14.35 9.94
CA PHE A 64 8.45 13.57 9.42
C PHE A 64 9.00 12.44 8.56
N SER A 65 8.71 11.20 8.95
CA SER A 65 9.07 10.02 8.19
C SER A 65 7.86 9.43 7.48
N GLY A 66 8.12 8.73 6.38
CA GLY A 66 7.09 8.08 5.59
C GLY A 66 7.66 7.14 4.55
N PHE A 67 6.80 6.71 3.64
CA PHE A 67 7.17 5.85 2.51
C PHE A 67 6.72 6.50 1.21
N LYS A 68 7.51 6.31 0.16
CA LYS A 68 7.18 6.74 -1.20
C LYS A 68 7.41 5.60 -2.18
N GLN A 69 6.78 5.69 -3.34
CA GLN A 69 7.03 4.76 -4.44
C GLN A 69 8.50 4.86 -4.89
N ALA A 70 9.13 3.71 -5.08
CA ALA A 70 10.54 3.61 -5.42
C ALA A 70 10.72 2.94 -6.79
N VAL A 71 11.79 3.32 -7.48
CA VAL A 71 12.12 2.79 -8.82
C VAL A 71 13.07 1.59 -8.73
N ASP A 72 14.00 1.59 -7.78
CA ASP A 72 15.03 0.56 -7.64
C ASP A 72 15.26 0.19 -6.17
N THR A 73 14.48 -0.77 -5.68
CA THR A 73 14.58 -1.34 -4.33
C THR A 73 13.86 -2.69 -4.25
N ASP A 74 14.40 -3.57 -3.41
CA ASP A 74 13.82 -4.87 -3.08
C ASP A 74 12.68 -4.77 -2.07
N GLN A 75 12.53 -3.63 -1.37
CA GLN A 75 11.44 -3.45 -0.42
C GLN A 75 10.10 -3.31 -1.15
N LYS A 76 9.18 -4.24 -0.87
CA LYS A 76 7.84 -4.28 -1.45
C LYS A 76 6.77 -3.87 -0.45
N ALA A 77 5.65 -3.38 -0.98
CA ALA A 77 4.44 -3.12 -0.23
C ALA A 77 3.22 -3.58 -1.03
N VAL A 78 2.17 -3.97 -0.32
CA VAL A 78 0.83 -4.09 -0.93
C VAL A 78 0.18 -2.71 -0.89
N ILE A 79 -0.19 -2.19 -2.06
CA ILE A 79 -0.91 -0.92 -2.19
C ILE A 79 -2.34 -1.22 -2.63
N ILE A 80 -3.30 -0.70 -1.88
CA ILE A 80 -4.71 -0.68 -2.29
C ILE A 80 -4.97 0.71 -2.84
N LYS A 81 -4.92 0.84 -4.17
CA LYS A 81 -5.12 2.11 -4.89
C LYS A 81 -6.60 2.42 -5.05
N GLN A 82 -6.95 3.69 -5.11
CA GLN A 82 -8.28 4.10 -5.58
C GLN A 82 -8.14 4.71 -6.98
N GLU A 83 -8.97 4.28 -7.93
CA GLU A 83 -9.23 5.10 -9.12
C GLU A 83 -10.34 6.09 -8.74
N LEU A 84 -10.01 7.39 -8.77
CA LEU A 84 -10.98 8.49 -8.65
C LEU A 84 -11.66 8.76 -10.00
#